data_AF-A0A2S6MDE5-F1
#
_entry.id   AF-A0A2S6MDE5-F1
#
_cell.length_a   1.000
_cell.length_b   1.000
_cell.length_c   1.000
_cell.angle_alpha   90.00
_cell.angle_beta   90.00
_cell.angle_gamma   90.00
#
_symmetry.space_group_name_H-M   'P 1'
#
loop_
_entity.id
_entity.type
_entity.pdbx_description
1 polymer ?
#
loop_
_entity_poly.entity_id
_entity_poly.type
_entity_poly.pdbx_seq_one_letter_code
_entity_poly.pdbx_strand_id
1 'polypeptide(L)'
;MKASSERLAQHSRMEEARRQTQRQLDMIDRQIIRRMTALIPQLGRKRSGYRRGKPPDPSAFLERYRSNLAAITAERQPEIDALSRKLARQDGAIETLRARCAPESRPARDDVERAHRKEERCSPADYRPGKRHGAAA
;
A
#
# COMPACT_ATOMS: atom_id res chain seq x y z
N MET A 1 -22.33 -14.84 22.91
CA MET A 1 -20.95 -15.06 22.41
C MET A 1 -20.87 -15.71 21.02
N LYS A 2 -21.72 -16.68 20.65
CA LYS A 2 -21.67 -17.38 19.34
C LYS A 2 -21.77 -16.45 18.10
N ALA A 3 -22.71 -15.51 18.08
CA ALA A 3 -22.90 -14.58 16.96
C ALA A 3 -21.68 -13.71 16.65
N SER A 4 -20.86 -13.36 17.64
CA SER A 4 -19.62 -12.59 17.43
C SER A 4 -18.52 -13.46 16.82
N SER A 5 -18.43 -14.72 17.24
CA SER A 5 -17.47 -15.70 16.69
C SER A 5 -17.78 -16.04 15.22
N GLU A 6 -19.06 -16.22 14.89
CA GLU A 6 -19.50 -16.47 13.50
C GLU A 6 -19.19 -15.29 12.57
N ARG A 7 -19.37 -14.05 13.04
CA ARG A 7 -19.01 -12.83 12.29
C ARG A 7 -17.51 -12.71 12.03
N LEU A 8 -16.68 -13.01 13.04
CA LEU A 8 -15.22 -13.03 12.89
C LEU A 8 -14.78 -14.13 11.90
N ALA A 9 -15.38 -15.32 11.99
CA ALA A 9 -15.10 -16.41 11.05
C ALA A 9 -15.50 -16.05 9.61
N GLN A 10 -16.64 -15.39 9.42
CA GLN A 10 -17.07 -14.91 8.11
C GLN A 10 -16.13 -13.85 7.55
N HIS A 11 -15.73 -12.87 8.37
CA HIS A 11 -14.79 -11.82 7.99
C HIS A 11 -13.43 -12.41 7.58
N SER A 12 -12.91 -13.36 8.35
CA SER A 12 -11.63 -14.04 8.04
C SER A 12 -11.69 -14.79 6.70
N ARG A 13 -12.78 -15.52 6.43
CA ARG A 13 -12.99 -16.22 5.13
C ARG A 13 -13.05 -15.24 3.95
N MET A 14 -13.67 -14.08 4.12
CA MET A 14 -13.73 -13.06 3.06
C MET A 14 -12.36 -12.44 2.80
N GLU A 15 -11.57 -12.19 3.84
CA GLU A 15 -10.19 -11.71 3.70
C GLU A 15 -9.28 -12.74 3.02
N GLU A 16 -9.43 -14.03 3.32
CA GLU A 16 -8.69 -15.09 2.64
C GLU A 16 -9.03 -15.15 1.15
N ALA A 17 -10.31 -15.08 0.80
CA ALA A 17 -10.76 -15.06 -0.60
C ALA A 17 -10.23 -13.83 -1.37
N ARG A 18 -10.09 -12.68 -0.68
CA ARG A 18 -9.44 -11.48 -1.22
C ARG A 18 -7.94 -11.72 -1.45
N ARG A 19 -7.22 -12.23 -0.44
CA ARG A 19 -5.78 -12.54 -0.53
C ARG A 19 -5.49 -13.55 -1.64
N GLN A 20 -6.37 -14.54 -1.84
CA GLN A 20 -6.25 -15.50 -2.93
C GLN A 20 -6.35 -14.81 -4.30
N THR A 21 -7.34 -13.93 -4.48
CA THR A 21 -7.51 -13.17 -5.73
C THR A 21 -6.32 -12.24 -5.99
N GLN A 22 -5.78 -11.61 -4.94
CA GLN A 22 -4.55 -10.81 -5.04
C GLN A 22 -3.34 -11.66 -5.45
N ARG A 23 -3.15 -12.84 -4.85
CA ARG A 23 -2.08 -13.76 -5.23
C ARG A 23 -2.18 -14.22 -6.69
N GLN A 24 -3.40 -14.34 -7.23
CA GLN A 24 -3.60 -14.65 -8.64
C GLN A 24 -3.11 -13.52 -9.54
N LEU A 25 -3.42 -12.26 -9.20
CA LEU A 25 -2.85 -11.09 -9.89
C LEU A 25 -1.33 -11.08 -9.82
N ASP A 26 -0.75 -11.25 -8.63
CA ASP A 26 0.70 -11.28 -8.44
C ASP A 26 1.37 -12.40 -9.25
N MET A 27 0.68 -13.54 -9.41
CA MET A 27 1.16 -14.66 -10.23
C MET A 27 1.14 -14.32 -11.72
N ILE A 28 0.12 -13.61 -12.21
CA ILE A 28 0.05 -13.13 -13.59
C ILE A 28 1.19 -12.15 -13.85
N ASP A 29 1.43 -11.19 -12.96
CA ASP A 29 2.52 -10.22 -13.08
C ASP A 29 3.88 -10.91 -13.15
N ARG A 30 4.10 -11.91 -12.29
CA ARG A 30 5.33 -12.74 -12.34
C ARG A 30 5.45 -13.51 -13.65
N GLN A 31 4.36 -14.01 -14.20
CA GLN A 31 4.37 -14.70 -15.51
C GLN A 31 4.73 -13.74 -16.64
N ILE A 32 4.19 -12.51 -16.62
CA ILE A 32 4.52 -11.46 -17.60
C ILE A 32 6.01 -11.13 -17.52
N ILE A 33 6.53 -10.84 -16.32
CA ILE A 33 7.95 -10.54 -16.11
C ILE A 33 8.83 -11.70 -16.57
N ARG A 34 8.49 -12.94 -16.19
CA ARG A 34 9.27 -14.13 -16.59
C ARG A 34 9.30 -14.33 -18.09
N ARG A 35 8.15 -14.17 -18.77
CA ARG A 35 8.07 -14.28 -20.24
C ARG A 35 8.87 -13.17 -20.91
N MET A 36 8.82 -11.95 -20.40
CA MET A 36 9.63 -10.83 -20.89
C MET A 36 11.12 -11.08 -20.73
N THR A 37 11.59 -11.49 -19.55
CA THR A 37 13.01 -11.78 -19.31
C THR A 37 13.53 -12.91 -20.20
N ALA A 38 12.71 -13.93 -20.47
CA ALA A 38 13.06 -15.01 -21.40
C ALA A 38 13.21 -14.54 -22.86
N LEU A 39 12.53 -13.46 -23.25
CA LEU A 39 12.61 -12.88 -24.60
C LEU A 39 13.83 -11.96 -24.80
N ILE A 40 14.40 -11.38 -23.74
CA ILE A 40 15.54 -10.45 -23.82
C ILE A 40 16.73 -11.02 -24.63
N PRO A 41 17.21 -12.26 -24.37
CA PRO A 41 18.32 -12.83 -25.15
C PRO A 41 17.97 -13.06 -26.63
N GLN A 42 16.71 -13.39 -26.92
CA GLN A 42 16.24 -13.65 -28.30
C GLN A 42 16.14 -12.36 -29.11
N LEU A 43 15.73 -11.26 -28.47
CA LEU A 43 15.69 -9.92 -29.06
C LEU A 43 17.09 -9.41 -29.42
N GLY A 44 18.12 -9.81 -28.66
CA GLY A 44 19.53 -9.52 -28.98
C GLY A 44 20.11 -10.37 -30.11
N ARG A 45 19.70 -11.65 -30.23
CA ARG A 45 20.31 -12.61 -31.17
C ARG A 45 19.80 -12.50 -32.62
N LYS A 46 18.55 -12.06 -32.85
CA LYS A 46 17.96 -11.97 -34.21
C LYS A 46 18.63 -10.96 -35.16
N ARG A 47 19.66 -10.22 -34.72
CA ARG A 47 20.42 -9.26 -35.56
C ARG A 47 21.92 -9.54 -35.70
N SER A 48 22.43 -10.68 -35.25
CA SER A 48 23.83 -11.08 -35.55
C SER A 48 23.96 -11.73 -36.94
N GLY A 49 23.35 -11.12 -37.95
CA GLY A 49 23.93 -11.19 -39.29
C GLY A 49 24.95 -10.06 -39.32
N TYR A 50 26.23 -10.39 -39.19
CA TYR A 50 27.39 -9.50 -39.26
C TYR A 50 27.49 -8.84 -40.66
N ARG A 51 26.45 -8.16 -41.15
CA ARG A 51 26.48 -7.42 -42.41
C ARG A 51 26.94 -6.00 -42.11
N ARG A 52 28.26 -5.80 -42.21
CA ARG A 52 28.96 -4.50 -42.32
C ARG A 52 28.79 -3.55 -41.13
N GLY A 53 29.57 -3.76 -40.07
CA GLY A 53 30.14 -2.69 -39.23
C GLY A 53 29.21 -1.67 -38.55
N LYS A 54 27.88 -1.81 -38.66
CA LYS A 54 26.92 -0.86 -38.10
C LYS A 54 26.40 -1.42 -36.76
N PRO A 55 26.56 -0.70 -35.64
CA PRO A 55 26.06 -1.16 -34.36
C PRO A 55 24.54 -1.36 -34.40
N PRO A 56 23.99 -2.36 -33.68
CA PRO A 56 22.55 -2.57 -33.62
C PRO A 56 21.84 -1.30 -33.16
N ASP A 57 20.87 -0.83 -33.93
CA ASP A 57 20.07 0.35 -33.56
C ASP A 57 19.35 0.13 -32.20
N PRO A 58 19.73 0.87 -31.14
CA PRO A 58 19.14 0.73 -29.81
C PRO A 58 17.65 1.08 -29.79
N SER A 59 17.21 2.03 -30.61
CA SER A 59 15.81 2.46 -30.68
C SER A 59 14.92 1.33 -31.18
N ALA A 60 15.30 0.68 -32.28
CA ALA A 60 14.56 -0.48 -32.79
C ALA A 60 14.52 -1.66 -31.81
N PHE A 61 15.50 -1.82 -30.91
CA PHE A 61 15.42 -2.82 -29.84
C PHE A 61 14.35 -2.45 -28.81
N LEU A 62 14.34 -1.20 -28.34
CA LEU A 62 13.37 -0.72 -27.37
C LEU A 62 11.94 -0.75 -27.92
N GLU A 63 11.75 -0.43 -29.19
CA GLU A 63 10.45 -0.54 -29.86
C GLU A 63 9.95 -1.99 -29.87
N ARG A 64 10.78 -2.95 -30.30
CA ARG A 64 10.42 -4.37 -30.25
C ARG A 64 10.12 -4.82 -28.83
N TYR A 65 10.91 -4.37 -27.85
CA TYR A 65 10.68 -4.70 -26.44
C TYR A 65 9.32 -4.18 -25.97
N ARG A 66 8.99 -2.92 -26.24
CA ARG A 66 7.70 -2.30 -25.88
C ARG A 66 6.52 -2.98 -26.59
N SER A 67 6.64 -3.29 -27.88
CA SER A 67 5.60 -4.00 -28.63
C SER A 67 5.35 -5.41 -28.06
N ASN A 68 6.40 -6.15 -27.70
CA ASN A 68 6.24 -7.48 -27.09
C ASN A 68 5.62 -7.41 -25.69
N LEU A 69 6.02 -6.41 -24.88
CA LEU A 69 5.41 -6.17 -23.58
C LEU A 69 3.91 -5.88 -23.75
N ALA A 70 3.56 -4.96 -24.64
CA ALA A 70 2.17 -4.60 -24.91
C ALA A 70 1.35 -5.79 -25.39
N ALA A 71 1.90 -6.65 -26.25
CA ALA A 71 1.23 -7.87 -26.71
C ALA A 71 0.97 -8.85 -25.56
N ILE A 72 1.99 -9.13 -24.73
CA ILE A 72 1.86 -10.05 -23.58
C ILE A 72 0.88 -9.50 -22.55
N THR A 73 0.92 -8.19 -22.29
CA THR A 73 -0.04 -7.54 -21.39
C THR A 73 -1.45 -7.59 -21.97
N ALA A 74 -1.63 -7.31 -23.27
CA ALA A 74 -2.94 -7.36 -23.93
C ALA A 74 -3.56 -8.77 -23.89
N GLU A 75 -2.76 -9.82 -24.08
CA GLU A 75 -3.22 -11.22 -23.93
C GLU A 75 -3.75 -11.51 -22.52
N ARG A 76 -3.19 -10.88 -21.48
CA ARG A 76 -3.56 -11.09 -20.06
C ARG A 76 -4.53 -10.05 -19.52
N GLN A 77 -4.73 -8.95 -20.21
CA GLN A 77 -5.60 -7.86 -19.80
C GLN A 77 -7.02 -8.29 -19.41
N PRO A 78 -7.73 -9.16 -20.17
CA PRO A 78 -9.08 -9.56 -19.77
C PRO A 78 -9.11 -10.34 -18.45
N GLU A 79 -8.06 -11.13 -18.17
CA GLU A 79 -7.91 -11.87 -16.91
C GLU A 79 -7.61 -10.92 -15.75
N ILE A 80 -6.68 -9.99 -15.95
CA ILE A 80 -6.35 -8.92 -14.99
C ILE A 80 -7.60 -8.12 -14.66
N ASP A 81 -8.30 -7.62 -15.66
CA ASP A 81 -9.50 -6.80 -15.47
C ASP A 81 -10.61 -7.56 -14.73
N ALA A 82 -10.78 -8.85 -15.04
CA ALA A 82 -11.76 -9.70 -14.37
C ALA A 82 -11.42 -9.89 -12.88
N LEU A 83 -10.15 -10.16 -12.56
CA LEU A 83 -9.67 -10.31 -11.19
C LEU A 83 -9.71 -8.99 -10.42
N SER A 84 -9.34 -7.87 -11.04
CA SER A 84 -9.43 -6.53 -10.45
C SER A 84 -10.88 -6.15 -10.12
N ARG A 85 -11.84 -6.41 -11.03
CA ARG A 85 -13.26 -6.21 -10.73
C ARG A 85 -13.75 -7.12 -9.60
N LYS A 86 -13.27 -8.36 -9.54
CA LYS A 86 -13.59 -9.27 -8.44
C LYS A 86 -13.04 -8.76 -7.11
N LEU A 87 -11.81 -8.27 -7.10
CA LEU A 87 -11.18 -7.71 -5.92
C LEU A 87 -11.95 -6.49 -5.41
N ALA A 88 -12.34 -5.56 -6.29
CA ALA A 88 -13.15 -4.39 -5.91
C ALA A 88 -14.49 -4.78 -5.26
N ARG A 89 -15.15 -5.84 -5.79
CA ARG A 89 -16.39 -6.37 -5.18
C ARG A 89 -16.14 -7.01 -3.81
N GLN A 90 -15.04 -7.73 -3.65
CA GLN A 90 -14.65 -8.33 -2.38
C GLN A 90 -14.35 -7.25 -1.33
N ASP A 91 -13.63 -6.20 -1.73
CA ASP A 91 -13.27 -5.08 -0.85
C ASP A 91 -14.52 -4.34 -0.37
N GLY A 92 -15.46 -4.00 -1.28
CA GLY A 92 -16.73 -3.38 -0.88
C GLY A 92 -17.59 -4.27 0.02
N ALA A 93 -17.59 -5.59 -0.19
CA ALA A 93 -18.31 -6.53 0.67
C ALA A 93 -17.69 -6.62 2.08
N ILE A 94 -16.35 -6.62 2.17
CA ILE A 94 -15.61 -6.61 3.44
C ILE A 94 -15.87 -5.30 4.19
N GLU A 95 -15.83 -4.15 3.51
CA GLU A 95 -16.12 -2.85 4.09
C GLU A 95 -17.55 -2.77 4.64
N THR A 96 -18.53 -3.26 3.87
CA THR A 96 -19.93 -3.33 4.32
C THR A 96 -20.08 -4.20 5.57
N LEU A 97 -19.39 -5.35 5.61
CA LEU A 97 -19.40 -6.23 6.79
C LEU A 97 -18.73 -5.56 8.00
N ARG A 98 -17.60 -4.86 7.79
CA ARG A 98 -16.91 -4.10 8.84
C ARG A 98 -17.81 -2.99 9.40
N ALA A 99 -18.50 -2.24 8.55
CA ALA A 99 -19.43 -1.19 8.97
C ALA A 99 -20.59 -1.74 9.82
N ARG A 100 -21.13 -2.92 9.48
CA ARG A 100 -22.18 -3.59 10.26
C ARG A 100 -21.70 -4.15 11.60
N CYS A 101 -20.39 -4.43 11.71
CA CYS A 101 -19.78 -4.98 12.91
C CYS A 101 -19.10 -3.93 13.79
N ALA A 102 -18.87 -2.72 13.28
CA ALA A 102 -18.40 -1.60 14.07
C ALA A 102 -19.49 -1.25 15.10
N PRO A 103 -19.20 -1.30 16.42
CA PRO A 103 -20.08 -0.65 17.37
C PRO A 103 -20.12 0.83 16.98
N GLU A 104 -21.30 1.46 17.00
CA GLU A 104 -21.38 2.92 16.89
C GLU A 104 -20.51 3.51 18.00
N SER A 105 -19.27 3.87 17.66
CA SER A 105 -18.46 4.76 18.47
C SER A 105 -19.19 6.10 18.41
N ARG A 106 -20.14 6.30 19.33
CA ARG A 106 -20.63 7.62 19.68
C ARG A 106 -19.39 8.47 19.89
N PRO A 107 -19.17 9.53 19.10
CA PRO A 107 -18.10 10.45 19.42
C PRO A 107 -18.45 11.00 20.80
N ALA A 108 -17.63 10.66 21.80
CA ALA A 108 -17.67 11.28 23.11
C ALA A 108 -17.42 12.77 22.89
N ARG A 109 -18.50 13.51 22.68
CA ARG A 109 -18.52 14.95 22.82
C ARG A 109 -18.45 15.23 24.32
N ASP A 110 -17.58 16.18 24.65
CA ASP A 110 -17.63 17.01 25.85
C ASP A 110 -17.13 16.40 27.16
N ASP A 111 -15.80 16.41 27.34
CA ASP A 111 -15.14 16.46 28.66
C ASP A 111 -13.93 17.42 28.59
N VAL A 112 -14.18 18.69 28.25
CA VAL A 112 -13.21 19.80 28.48
C VAL A 112 -13.44 20.45 29.85
N GLU A 113 -14.46 20.02 30.60
CA GLU A 113 -14.92 20.72 31.79
C GLU A 113 -14.64 19.95 33.09
N ARG A 114 -13.36 19.69 33.41
CA ARG A 114 -13.00 19.29 34.80
C ARG A 114 -11.55 19.50 35.25
N ALA A 115 -10.90 20.60 34.82
CA ALA A 115 -9.62 21.00 35.40
C ALA A 115 -9.72 22.18 36.40
N HIS A 116 -10.93 22.53 36.88
CA HIS A 116 -11.13 23.42 38.02
C HIS A 116 -11.30 22.63 39.33
N ARG A 117 -10.29 21.87 39.76
CA ARG A 117 -10.17 21.45 41.17
C ARG A 117 -8.81 20.85 41.48
N LYS A 118 -7.97 21.61 42.19
CA LYS A 118 -6.84 21.25 43.07
C LYS A 118 -5.92 22.48 43.03
N GLU A 119 -6.12 23.47 43.89
CA GLU A 119 -5.78 23.43 45.32
C GLU A 119 -4.49 22.65 45.58
N GLU A 120 -3.37 23.24 45.17
CA GLU A 120 -2.09 22.99 45.82
C GLU A 120 -1.73 24.22 46.65
N ARG A 121 -2.16 24.17 47.91
CA ARG A 121 -1.49 24.89 48.98
C ARG A 121 -0.11 24.23 49.14
N CYS A 122 0.95 24.90 48.75
CA CYS A 122 2.22 24.80 49.47
C CYS A 122 3.10 26.01 49.13
N SER A 123 3.31 26.84 50.14
CA SER A 123 4.30 27.92 50.16
C SER A 123 5.63 27.33 50.65
N PRO A 124 6.75 27.64 50.00
CA PRO A 124 8.02 27.69 50.73
C PRO A 124 8.80 28.96 50.40
N ALA A 125 8.92 29.78 51.44
CA ALA A 125 10.13 30.45 51.93
C ALA A 125 11.30 30.71 50.96
N ASP A 126 11.83 31.94 51.09
CA ASP A 126 13.22 32.32 50.80
C ASP A 126 13.62 32.54 49.33
N TYR A 127 13.17 33.66 48.76
CA TYR A 127 13.97 34.35 47.73
C TYR A 127 14.37 35.75 48.22
N ARG A 128 15.57 35.83 48.84
CA ARG A 128 16.26 37.08 49.19
C ARG A 128 16.83 37.73 47.93
N PRO A 129 16.51 39.00 47.61
CA PRO A 129 17.22 39.74 46.58
C PRO A 129 18.46 40.41 47.19
N GLY A 130 19.63 39.80 47.00
CA GLY A 130 20.93 40.28 47.47
C GLY A 130 21.86 40.67 46.33
N LYS A 131 22.12 41.98 46.23
CA LYS A 131 23.02 42.71 45.31
C LYS A 131 24.41 42.07 45.08
N ARG A 132 25.08 42.52 44.00
CA ARG A 132 26.37 43.30 43.95
C ARG A 132 26.94 43.23 42.51
N HIS A 133 27.05 44.34 41.78
CA HIS A 133 28.18 45.29 41.61
C HIS A 133 29.16 44.97 40.46
N GLY A 134 29.54 46.03 39.72
CA GLY A 134 30.77 46.17 38.90
C GLY A 134 30.55 45.93 37.40
N ALA A 135 30.62 46.95 36.53
CA ALA A 135 31.83 47.58 35.94
C ALA A 135 32.57 46.60 34.97
N ALA A 136 33.01 46.95 33.77
CA ALA A 136 33.52 48.22 33.28
C ALA A 136 33.37 48.34 31.74
N ALA A 137 33.62 49.55 31.25
CA ALA A 137 33.97 49.89 29.88
C ALA A 137 35.35 49.32 29.48
#